data_AF-A0A7I7MAF2-F1
#
_entry.id   AF-A0A7I7MAF2-F1
#
_cell.length_a   1.000
_cell.length_b   1.000
_cell.length_c   1.000
_cell.angle_alpha   90.00
_cell.angle_beta   90.00
_cell.angle_gamma   90.00
#
_symmetry.space_group_name_H-M   'P 1'
#
loop_
_entity.id
_entity.type
_entity.pdbx_description
1 polymer ?
#
loop_
_entity_poly.entity_id
_entity_poly.type
_entity_poly.pdbx_seq_one_letter_code
_entity_poly.pdbx_strand_id
1 'polypeptide(L)' 'MKVTVDEDRCAGHGMCLTLCPEVFEMTDDGWAVATPGEVPAEYEGATREAIENCPERAISETD' A
#
# COMPACT_ATOMS: atom_id res chain seq x y z
N MET A 1 12.39 -2.97 -0.71
CA MET A 1 11.30 -3.90 -1.11
C MET A 1 10.44 -3.24 -2.19
N LYS A 2 9.69 -3.99 -3.00
CA LYS A 2 8.63 -3.42 -3.87
C LYS A 2 7.27 -3.91 -3.40
N VAL A 3 6.23 -3.11 -3.59
CA VAL A 3 4.87 -3.47 -3.20
C VAL A 3 3.87 -3.10 -4.29
N THR A 4 2.77 -3.84 -4.32
CA THR A 4 1.63 -3.58 -5.21
C THR A 4 0.33 -3.61 -4.44
N VAL A 5 -0.69 -2.95 -4.97
CA VAL A 5 -2.08 -3.04 -4.51
C VAL A 5 -2.92 -3.71 -5.59
N ASP A 6 -3.67 -4.73 -5.21
CA ASP A 6 -4.67 -5.39 -6.04
C ASP A 6 -5.95 -4.55 -6.07
N GLU A 7 -6.25 -3.94 -7.21
CA GLU A 7 -7.40 -3.06 -7.40
C GLU A 7 -8.75 -3.78 -7.27
N ASP A 8 -8.83 -5.04 -7.69
CA ASP A 8 -10.07 -5.83 -7.61
C ASP A 8 -10.44 -6.19 -6.16
N ARG A 9 -9.44 -6.18 -5.26
CA ARG A 9 -9.62 -6.46 -3.83
C ARG A 9 -9.69 -5.20 -2.98
N CYS A 10 -9.11 -4.10 -3.43
CA CYS A 10 -9.05 -2.88 -2.63
C CYS A 10 -10.43 -2.23 -2.49
N ALA A 11 -10.93 -2.13 -1.27
CA ALA A 11 -12.20 -1.47 -0.96
C ALA A 11 -12.04 -0.03 -0.41
N GLY A 12 -10.90 0.63 -0.65
CA GLY A 12 -10.74 2.06 -0.35
C GLY A 12 -10.67 2.44 1.14
N HIS A 13 -10.37 1.51 2.05
CA HIS A 13 -10.37 1.76 3.50
C HIS A 13 -9.40 2.85 4.00
N GLY A 14 -8.34 3.16 3.24
CA GLY A 14 -7.40 4.24 3.59
C GLY A 14 -6.38 3.93 4.69
N MET A 15 -6.34 2.70 5.23
CA MET A 15 -5.38 2.31 6.28
C MET A 15 -3.92 2.45 5.84
N CYS A 16 -3.60 2.05 4.61
CA CYS A 16 -2.25 2.18 4.07
C CYS A 16 -1.78 3.63 3.95
N LEU A 17 -2.67 4.56 3.58
CA LEU A 17 -2.37 6.00 3.55
C LEU A 17 -2.14 6.58 4.95
N THR A 18 -2.80 6.02 5.97
CA THR A 18 -2.59 6.46 7.35
C THR A 18 -1.25 5.97 7.90
N LEU A 19 -0.84 4.76 7.52
CA LEU A 19 0.38 4.12 8.03
C LEU A 19 1.64 4.53 7.26
N CYS A 20 1.56 4.70 5.94
CA CYS A 20 2.70 5.05 5.10
C CYS A 20 2.28 5.90 3.88
N PRO A 21 1.89 7.17 4.09
CA PRO A 21 1.47 8.07 3.00
C PRO A 21 2.56 8.36 1.98
N GLU A 22 3.83 8.10 2.29
CA GLU A 22 4.96 8.27 1.37
C GLU A 22 5.03 7.16 0.31
N VAL A 23 4.37 6.01 0.55
CA VAL A 23 4.37 4.84 -0.33
C VAL A 23 3.02 4.61 -0.97
N PHE A 24 1.92 5.05 -0.36
CA PHE A 24 0.57 4.80 -0.84
C PHE A 24 -0.22 6.08 -1.11
N GLU A 25 -0.95 6.08 -2.21
CA GLU A 25 -1.87 7.14 -2.61
C GLU A 25 -3.26 6.55 -2.90
N MET A 26 -4.31 7.35 -2.74
CA MET A 26 -5.68 6.99 -3.12
C MET A 26 -5.96 7.55 -4.51
N THR A 27 -6.43 6.69 -5.40
CA THR A 27 -6.91 7.11 -6.73
C THR A 27 -8.26 7.81 -6.61
N ASP A 28 -8.61 8.61 -7.63
CA ASP A 28 -9.92 9.26 -7.71
C ASP A 28 -11.09 8.26 -7.79
N ASP A 29 -10.82 7.03 -8.25
CA ASP A 29 -11.80 5.96 -8.37
C ASP A 29 -11.97 5.13 -7.08
N GLY A 30 -11.22 5.46 -6.02
CA GLY A 30 -11.47 4.97 -4.67
C GLY A 30 -10.68 3.73 -4.23
N TRP A 31 -9.67 3.30 -4.99
CA TRP A 31 -8.69 2.30 -4.53
C TRP A 31 -7.30 2.90 -4.33
N ALA A 32 -6.49 2.24 -3.50
CA ALA A 32 -5.12 2.66 -3.25
C ALA A 32 -4.17 2.15 -4.33
N VAL A 33 -3.09 2.89 -4.57
CA VAL A 33 -1.93 2.48 -5.38
C VAL A 33 -0.65 2.67 -4.60
N ALA A 34 0.38 1.91 -4.94
CA ALA A 34 1.72 2.07 -4.38
C ALA A 34 2.61 2.88 -5.33
N THR A 35 3.53 3.67 -4.77
CA THR A 35 4.58 4.36 -5.52
C THR A 35 5.39 3.33 -6.32
N PRO A 36 5.62 3.55 -7.62
CA PRO A 36 6.37 2.61 -8.44
C PRO A 36 7.84 2.53 -8.01
N GLY A 37 8.40 1.33 -8.02
CA GLY A 37 9.81 1.08 -7.75
C GLY A 37 10.08 0.60 -6.32
N GLU A 38 11.34 0.76 -5.89
CA GLU A 38 11.74 0.33 -4.55
C GLU A 38 11.25 1.32 -3.49
N VAL A 39 10.62 0.77 -2.46
CA VAL A 39 10.32 1.47 -1.21
C VAL A 39 11.64 1.86 -0.54
N PRO A 40 11.85 3.15 -0.22
CA PRO A 40 13.01 3.59 0.53
C PRO A 40 13.14 2.85 1.87
N ALA A 41 14.38 2.54 2.27
CA ALA A 41 14.67 1.73 3.46
C ALA A 41 13.99 2.24 4.75
N GLU A 42 13.87 3.55 4.91
CA GLU A 42 13.20 4.21 6.04
C GLU A 42 11.68 3.97 6.10
N TYR A 43 11.04 3.64 4.97
CA TYR A 43 9.60 3.38 4.88
C TYR A 43 9.24 1.90 4.84
N GLU A 44 10.20 0.99 4.75
CA GLU A 44 9.90 -0.45 4.68
C GLU A 44 9.17 -0.97 5.92
N GLY A 45 9.47 -0.45 7.11
CA GLY A 45 8.77 -0.83 8.35
C GLY A 45 7.28 -0.47 8.30
N ALA A 46 6.99 0.80 7.99
CA ALA A 46 5.62 1.31 7.86
C ALA A 46 4.86 0.63 6.70
N THR A 47 5.57 0.30 5.61
CA THR A 47 5.00 -0.43 4.48
C THR A 47 4.58 -1.84 4.87
N ARG A 48 5.40 -2.58 5.65
CA ARG A 48 5.02 -3.90 6.17
C ARG A 48 3.81 -3.81 7.10
N GLU A 49 3.76 -2.80 7.96
CA GLU A 49 2.59 -2.55 8.81
C GLU A 49 1.33 -2.28 7.98
N ALA A 50 1.44 -1.52 6.88
CA ALA A 50 0.34 -1.29 5.95
C ALA A 50 -0.14 -2.58 5.25
N ILE A 51 0.79 -3.47 4.87
CA ILE A 51 0.47 -4.80 4.33
C ILE A 51 -0.35 -5.62 5.33
N GLU A 52 0.12 -5.69 6.58
CA GLU A 52 -0.53 -6.48 7.65
C GLU A 52 -1.92 -5.94 8.05
N ASN A 53 -2.10 -4.62 7.98
CA ASN A 53 -3.33 -3.95 8.41
C ASN A 53 -4.35 -3.71 7.30
N CYS A 54 -4.07 -4.11 6.05
CA CYS A 54 -5.05 -4.03 4.97
C CYS A 54 -6.22 -5.01 5.23
N PRO A 55 -7.47 -4.53 5.46
CA PRO A 55 -8.60 -5.42 5.78
C PRO A 55 -8.88 -6.46 4.68
N GLU A 56 -8.70 -6.04 3.43
CA GLU A 56 -8.95 -6.88 2.25
C GLU A 56 -7.74 -7.73 1.85
N ARG A 57 -6.59 -7.56 2.52
CA ARG A 57 -5.29 -8.14 2.13
C ARG A 57 -4.97 -7.91 0.65
N ALA A 58 -5.21 -6.68 0.20
CA ALA A 58 -4.99 -6.23 -1.18
C ALA A 58 -3.55 -5.81 -1.45
N ILE A 59 -2.72 -5.64 -0.41
CA ILE A 59 -1.33 -5.18 -0.54
C ILE A 59 -0.39 -6.37 -0.40
N SER A 60 0.61 -6.48 -1.27
CA SER A 60 1.62 -7.55 -1.22
C SER A 60 3.00 -7.09 -1.69
N GLU A 61 4.04 -7.74 -1.17
CA GLU A 61 5.41 -7.57 -1.67
C GLU A 61 5.56 -8.21 -3.05
N THR A 62 6.41 -7.62 -3.88
CA THR A 62 6.77 -8.11 -5.21
C THR A 62 8.29 -8.04 -5.39
N ASP A 63 8.83 -8.85 -6.30
CA ASP A 63 10.26 -8.91 -6.63
C ASP A 63 10.71 -7.76 -7.57
#